data_AF-H6UV97-F1
#
_entry.id   AF-H6UV97-F1
#
_cell.length_a   1.000
_cell.length_b   1.000
_cell.length_c   1.000
_cell.angle_alpha   90.00
_cell.angle_beta   90.00
_cell.angle_gamma   90.00
#
_symmetry.space_group_name_H-M   'P 1'
#
loop_
_entity.id
_entity.type
_entity.pdbx_description
1 polymer ?
#
loop_
_entity_poly.entity_id
_entity_poly.type
_entity_poly.pdbx_seq_one_letter_code
_entity_poly.pdbx_strand_id
1 'polypeptide(L)'
;ADESDHETLTAILSPLIAEREAMKGSELMLELGGILRTFKFEFRGTGYDEKLVREVEGLEASGSVYICTLCDSTRLEASQNIVLHSITRSHKENLERYEMWRSNRHHESADELRERVKGVSAKPFIETLPSIDALHCDIGNAAEFYKIFQLEI
;
A
#
# COMPACT_ATOMS: atom_id res chain seq x y z
N ALA A 1 -19.26 -2.45 -7.53
CA ALA A 1 -18.03 -3.06 -8.07
C ALA A 1 -17.48 -3.99 -7.00
N ASP A 2 -16.81 -5.06 -7.41
CA ASP A 2 -15.96 -5.83 -6.51
C ASP A 2 -14.64 -5.06 -6.37
N GLU A 3 -14.09 -4.95 -5.16
CA GLU A 3 -12.78 -4.31 -4.95
C GLU A 3 -11.65 -5.12 -5.60
N SER A 4 -11.84 -6.43 -5.76
CA SER A 4 -10.89 -7.33 -6.42
C SER A 4 -11.04 -7.39 -7.95
N ASP A 5 -12.02 -6.67 -8.52
CA ASP A 5 -12.11 -6.41 -9.96
C ASP A 5 -11.28 -5.16 -10.28
N HIS A 6 -9.99 -5.38 -10.54
CA HIS A 6 -9.01 -4.31 -10.74
C HIS A 6 -9.36 -3.41 -11.92
N GLU A 7 -9.87 -3.95 -13.01
CA GLU A 7 -10.27 -3.20 -14.20
C GLU A 7 -11.42 -2.24 -13.88
N THR A 8 -12.47 -2.71 -13.20
CA THR A 8 -13.58 -1.85 -12.80
C THR A 8 -13.15 -0.84 -11.73
N LEU A 9 -12.37 -1.28 -10.74
CA LEU A 9 -11.88 -0.42 -9.67
C LEU A 9 -11.05 0.74 -10.22
N THR A 10 -10.07 0.45 -11.06
CA THR A 10 -9.21 1.48 -11.67
C THR A 10 -9.99 2.38 -12.61
N ALA A 11 -10.92 1.85 -13.42
CA ALA A 11 -11.75 2.66 -14.31
C ALA A 11 -12.60 3.70 -13.54
N ILE A 12 -13.15 3.30 -12.39
CA ILE A 12 -13.99 4.18 -11.56
C ILE A 12 -13.16 5.17 -10.75
N LEU A 13 -12.04 4.75 -10.16
CA LEU A 13 -11.27 5.57 -9.22
C LEU A 13 -10.23 6.47 -9.89
N SER A 14 -9.73 6.14 -11.08
CA SER A 14 -8.69 6.94 -11.76
C SER A 14 -9.02 8.42 -11.92
N PRO A 15 -10.28 8.84 -12.25
CA PRO A 15 -10.64 10.25 -12.29
C PRO A 15 -10.44 10.98 -10.95
N LEU A 16 -10.82 10.35 -9.84
CA LEU A 16 -10.65 10.91 -8.50
C LEU A 16 -9.18 11.04 -8.11
N ILE A 17 -8.35 10.06 -8.52
CA ILE A 17 -6.90 10.13 -8.31
C ILE A 17 -6.29 11.28 -9.13
N ALA A 18 -6.71 11.48 -10.38
CA ALA A 18 -6.24 12.58 -11.20
C ALA A 18 -6.60 13.95 -10.59
N GLU A 19 -7.83 14.11 -10.09
CA GLU A 19 -8.27 15.32 -9.38
C GLU A 19 -7.45 15.55 -8.10
N ARG A 20 -7.27 14.50 -7.28
CA ARG A 20 -6.42 14.54 -6.08
C ARG A 20 -5.00 15.01 -6.40
N GLU A 21 -4.36 14.43 -7.41
CA GLU A 21 -3.00 14.82 -7.80
C GLU A 21 -2.92 16.26 -8.30
N ALA A 22 -3.91 16.73 -9.08
CA ALA A 22 -3.99 18.12 -9.49
C ALA A 22 -4.11 19.08 -8.30
N MET A 23 -4.85 18.68 -7.25
CA MET A 23 -5.03 19.48 -6.03
C MET A 23 -3.76 19.55 -5.17
N LYS A 24 -2.90 18.52 -5.15
CA LYS A 24 -1.65 18.52 -4.33
C LYS A 24 -0.68 19.64 -4.73
N GLY A 25 -0.67 20.03 -6.00
CA GLY A 25 0.17 21.11 -6.54
C GLY A 25 -0.51 22.48 -6.60
N SER A 26 -1.74 22.60 -6.08
CA SER A 26 -2.60 23.77 -6.28
C SER A 26 -3.04 24.42 -4.97
N GLU A 27 -3.55 25.65 -5.07
CA GLU A 27 -4.19 26.38 -3.97
C GLU A 27 -5.65 26.66 -4.32
N LEU A 28 -6.58 26.36 -3.42
CA LEU A 28 -8.00 26.67 -3.61
C LEU A 28 -8.31 28.02 -2.97
N MET A 29 -8.73 28.98 -3.77
CA MET A 29 -9.30 30.24 -3.28
C MET A 29 -10.81 30.12 -3.14
N LEU A 30 -11.33 30.34 -1.94
CA LEU A 30 -12.75 30.22 -1.64
C LEU A 30 -13.22 31.39 -0.77
N GLU A 31 -14.32 32.02 -1.16
CA GLU A 31 -14.95 33.09 -0.39
C GLU A 31 -15.81 32.50 0.73
N LEU A 32 -15.48 32.84 1.97
CA LEU A 32 -16.18 32.40 3.17
C LEU A 32 -16.59 33.62 3.99
N GLY A 33 -17.89 33.87 4.08
CA GLY A 33 -18.44 35.01 4.82
C GLY A 33 -17.97 36.37 4.29
N GLY A 34 -17.84 36.52 2.97
CA GLY A 34 -17.36 37.76 2.34
C GLY A 34 -15.85 37.94 2.30
N ILE A 35 -15.07 36.95 2.79
CA ILE A 35 -13.60 37.01 2.85
C ILE A 35 -13.03 35.90 1.98
N LEU A 36 -12.19 36.27 1.01
CA LEU A 36 -11.44 35.30 0.20
C LEU A 36 -10.35 34.62 1.04
N ARG A 37 -10.38 33.29 1.11
CA ARG A 37 -9.42 32.46 1.86
C ARG A 37 -8.71 31.52 0.89
N THR A 38 -7.47 31.19 1.19
CA THR A 38 -6.65 30.25 0.41
C THR A 38 -6.42 28.98 1.21
N PHE A 39 -6.66 27.83 0.57
CA PHE A 39 -6.53 26.50 1.17
C PHE A 39 -5.52 25.66 0.40
N LYS A 40 -4.74 24.87 1.15
CA LYS A 40 -3.90 23.79 0.64
C LYS A 40 -4.42 22.48 1.20
N PHE A 41 -4.31 21.42 0.40
CA PHE A 41 -4.77 20.10 0.78
C PHE A 41 -3.59 19.14 0.94
N GLU A 42 -3.58 18.41 2.05
CA GLU A 42 -2.71 17.25 2.26
C GLU A 42 -3.59 16.00 2.33
N PHE A 43 -3.43 15.11 1.37
CA PHE A 43 -4.22 13.88 1.29
C PHE A 43 -3.47 12.69 1.87
N ARG A 44 -3.93 12.19 3.01
CA ARG A 44 -3.32 11.05 3.72
C ARG A 44 -4.19 9.81 3.56
N GLY A 45 -3.81 8.93 2.65
CA GLY A 45 -4.54 7.69 2.37
C GLY A 45 -4.27 6.60 3.41
N THR A 46 -4.94 6.65 4.57
CA THR A 46 -4.74 5.72 5.70
C THR A 46 -5.93 4.78 5.97
N GLY A 47 -7.08 5.02 5.33
CA GLY A 47 -8.34 4.32 5.61
C GLY A 47 -8.53 3.03 4.81
N TYR A 48 -7.46 2.26 4.58
CA TYR A 48 -7.48 1.06 3.76
C TYR A 48 -7.02 -0.14 4.61
N ASP A 49 -7.71 -1.27 4.48
CA ASP A 49 -7.23 -2.51 5.07
C ASP A 49 -5.99 -3.03 4.31
N GLU A 50 -5.27 -4.00 4.88
CA GLU A 50 -4.03 -4.50 4.28
C GLU A 50 -4.27 -5.09 2.89
N LYS A 51 -5.42 -5.72 2.66
CA LYS A 51 -5.77 -6.33 1.38
C LYS A 51 -5.82 -5.27 0.28
N LEU A 52 -6.57 -4.20 0.51
CA LEU A 52 -6.75 -3.12 -0.45
C LEU A 52 -5.46 -2.32 -0.63
N VAL A 53 -4.68 -2.08 0.44
CA VAL A 53 -3.34 -1.46 0.31
C VAL A 53 -2.47 -2.27 -0.65
N ARG A 54 -2.40 -3.60 -0.47
CA ARG A 54 -1.57 -4.45 -1.35
C ARG A 54 -2.03 -4.37 -2.80
N GLU A 55 -3.34 -4.40 -3.03
CA GLU A 55 -3.93 -4.33 -4.37
C GLU A 55 -3.64 -3.01 -5.08
N VAL A 56 -3.78 -1.87 -4.40
CA VAL A 56 -3.63 -0.54 -5.04
C VAL A 56 -2.17 -0.06 -5.10
N GLU A 57 -1.29 -0.59 -4.25
CA GLU A 57 0.16 -0.32 -4.23
C GLU A 57 0.98 -1.39 -4.98
N GLY A 58 0.32 -2.32 -5.68
CA GLY A 58 0.97 -3.29 -6.57
C GLY A 58 1.80 -4.36 -5.86
N LEU A 59 1.49 -4.62 -4.59
CA LEU A 59 2.14 -5.64 -3.75
C LEU A 59 1.47 -6.99 -3.95
N GLU A 60 2.22 -8.06 -3.75
CA GLU A 60 1.63 -9.40 -3.63
C GLU A 60 0.61 -9.47 -2.48
N ALA A 61 -0.39 -10.35 -2.63
CA ALA A 61 -1.43 -10.60 -1.63
C ALA A 61 -0.86 -11.05 -0.27
N SER A 62 -1.68 -10.97 0.79
CA SER A 62 -1.26 -11.22 2.19
C SER A 62 -0.65 -12.60 2.46
N GLY A 63 -0.85 -13.57 1.56
CA GLY A 63 -0.20 -14.88 1.63
C GLY A 63 1.29 -14.88 1.27
N SER A 64 1.83 -13.78 0.73
CA SER A 64 3.21 -13.65 0.29
C SER A 64 4.24 -13.88 1.41
N VAL A 65 5.47 -14.24 1.01
CA VAL A 65 6.63 -14.19 1.90
C VAL A 65 6.96 -12.75 2.32
N TYR A 66 6.66 -11.74 1.51
CA TYR A 66 6.80 -10.32 1.86
C TYR A 66 5.60 -9.87 2.69
N ILE A 67 5.77 -9.95 4.02
CA ILE A 67 4.66 -9.85 4.97
C ILE A 67 4.22 -8.42 5.27
N CYS A 68 5.05 -7.42 4.96
CA CYS A 68 4.80 -6.05 5.37
C CYS A 68 4.52 -5.12 4.17
N THR A 69 3.53 -4.24 4.31
CA THR A 69 3.26 -3.15 3.37
C THR A 69 4.13 -1.92 3.63
N LEU A 70 4.88 -1.89 4.74
CA LEU A 70 5.73 -0.77 5.18
C LEU A 70 7.24 -1.04 5.00
N CYS A 71 7.68 -2.30 5.01
CA CYS A 71 9.08 -2.69 4.87
C CYS A 71 9.26 -3.90 3.95
N ASP A 72 10.51 -4.27 3.68
CA ASP A 72 10.86 -5.35 2.75
C ASP A 72 11.07 -6.72 3.40
N SER A 73 10.86 -6.82 4.72
CA SER A 73 11.09 -8.05 5.47
C SER A 73 10.25 -9.20 4.93
N THR A 74 10.90 -10.35 4.82
CA THR A 74 10.21 -11.62 4.62
C THR A 74 9.59 -12.11 5.94
N ARG A 75 8.64 -13.03 5.85
CA ARG A 75 8.01 -13.68 7.02
C ARG A 75 9.05 -14.34 7.92
N LEU A 76 10.08 -14.97 7.34
CA LEU A 76 11.15 -15.59 8.10
C LEU A 76 11.99 -14.55 8.84
N GLU A 77 12.43 -13.49 8.16
CA GLU A 77 13.20 -12.41 8.79
C GLU A 77 12.41 -11.73 9.91
N ALA A 78 11.13 -11.44 9.69
CA ALA A 78 10.27 -10.82 10.69
C ALA A 78 10.03 -11.73 11.91
N SER A 79 10.02 -13.06 11.73
CA SER A 79 9.92 -14.01 12.84
C SER A 79 11.19 -14.06 13.71
N GLN A 80 12.35 -13.78 13.13
CA GLN A 80 13.64 -13.76 13.83
C GLN A 80 13.94 -12.39 14.44
N ASN A 81 13.64 -11.32 13.70
CA ASN A 81 13.77 -9.94 14.14
C ASN A 81 12.38 -9.33 14.30
N ILE A 82 11.80 -9.44 15.49
CA ILE A 82 10.39 -9.11 15.72
C ILE A 82 10.13 -7.59 15.66
N VAL A 83 11.09 -6.77 16.11
CA VAL A 83 10.83 -5.35 16.44
C VAL A 83 11.73 -4.36 15.73
N LEU A 84 12.91 -4.77 15.22
CA LEU A 84 13.88 -3.83 14.64
C LEU A 84 13.69 -3.71 13.14
N HIS A 85 12.63 -2.99 12.75
CA HIS A 85 12.32 -2.65 11.37
C HIS A 85 12.17 -1.15 11.19
N SER A 86 12.31 -0.68 9.96
CA SER A 86 12.05 0.70 9.57
C SER A 86 11.09 0.73 8.40
N ILE A 87 10.33 1.81 8.28
CA ILE A 87 9.48 2.04 7.10
C ILE A 87 10.41 2.36 5.92
N THR A 88 10.40 1.49 4.92
CA THR A 88 11.19 1.66 3.69
C THR A 88 10.31 1.89 2.48
N ARG A 89 9.16 1.22 2.42
CA ARG A 89 8.23 1.29 1.28
C ARG A 89 7.58 2.66 1.15
N SER A 90 7.38 3.08 -0.09
CA SER A 90 6.59 4.25 -0.44
C SER A 90 5.96 4.06 -1.82
N HIS A 91 4.90 4.81 -2.12
CA HIS A 91 4.26 4.77 -3.42
C HIS A 91 5.24 5.02 -4.59
N LYS A 92 6.14 5.99 -4.42
CA LYS A 92 7.19 6.31 -5.39
C LYS A 92 8.12 5.11 -5.61
N GLU A 93 8.59 4.50 -4.54
CA GLU A 93 9.48 3.34 -4.64
C GLU A 93 8.76 2.14 -5.28
N ASN A 94 7.48 1.92 -4.98
CA ASN A 94 6.71 0.86 -5.61
C ASN A 94 6.57 1.08 -7.12
N LEU A 95 6.37 2.32 -7.59
CA LEU A 95 6.36 2.64 -9.02
C LEU A 95 7.71 2.32 -9.68
N GLU A 96 8.82 2.66 -9.04
CA GLU A 96 10.17 2.36 -9.53
C GLU A 96 10.43 0.85 -9.59
N ARG A 97 10.01 0.10 -8.56
CA ARG A 97 10.09 -1.36 -8.50
C ARG A 97 9.23 -2.03 -9.57
N TYR A 98 8.03 -1.51 -9.83
CA TYR A 98 7.18 -2.01 -10.90
C TYR A 98 7.83 -1.80 -12.28
N GLU A 99 8.44 -0.64 -12.55
CA GLU A 99 9.14 -0.44 -13.82
C GLU A 99 10.35 -1.37 -13.97
N MET A 100 11.01 -1.70 -12.86
CA MET A 100 12.06 -2.71 -12.83
C MET A 100 11.52 -4.11 -13.15
N TRP A 101 10.41 -4.51 -12.51
CA TRP A 101 9.71 -5.76 -12.78
C TRP A 101 9.29 -5.89 -14.26
N ARG A 102 8.63 -4.87 -14.79
CA ARG A 102 8.10 -4.87 -16.16
C ARG A 102 9.21 -4.87 -17.21
N SER A 103 10.32 -4.18 -16.96
CA SER A 103 11.40 -4.02 -17.94
C SER A 103 12.46 -5.12 -17.90
N ASN A 104 12.66 -5.79 -16.76
CA ASN A 104 13.66 -6.84 -16.53
C ASN A 104 14.99 -6.59 -17.27
N ARG A 105 15.58 -5.41 -17.07
CA ARG A 105 16.80 -4.99 -17.80
C ARG A 105 18.03 -5.86 -17.52
N HIS A 106 18.02 -6.61 -16.42
CA HIS A 106 19.09 -7.50 -16.02
C HIS A 106 18.91 -8.94 -16.50
N HIS A 107 17.81 -9.23 -17.22
CA HIS A 107 17.49 -10.58 -17.72
C HIS A 107 17.50 -11.65 -16.61
N GLU A 108 17.01 -11.27 -15.44
CA GLU A 108 16.91 -12.13 -14.27
C GLU A 108 15.80 -13.16 -14.46
N SER A 109 15.94 -14.30 -13.79
CA SER A 109 14.83 -15.24 -13.62
C SER A 109 13.69 -14.60 -12.84
N ALA A 110 12.49 -15.21 -12.91
CA ALA A 110 11.32 -14.68 -12.21
C ALA A 110 11.55 -14.58 -10.69
N ASP A 111 12.22 -15.55 -10.09
CA ASP A 111 12.49 -15.57 -8.64
C ASP A 111 13.52 -14.50 -8.24
N GLU A 112 14.61 -14.37 -8.99
CA GLU A 112 15.63 -13.32 -8.76
C GLU A 112 15.03 -11.92 -8.92
N LEU A 113 14.22 -11.71 -9.96
CA LEU A 113 13.56 -10.44 -10.21
C LEU A 113 12.55 -10.12 -9.11
N ARG A 114 11.74 -11.11 -8.69
CA ARG A 114 10.79 -11.00 -7.58
C ARG A 114 11.49 -10.63 -6.28
N GLU A 115 12.66 -11.23 -6.04
CA GLU A 115 13.51 -10.90 -4.89
C GLU A 115 14.05 -9.47 -4.97
N ARG A 116 14.45 -9.01 -6.14
CA ARG A 116 14.94 -7.65 -6.37
C ARG A 116 13.85 -6.60 -6.12
N VAL A 117 12.64 -6.83 -6.63
CA VAL A 117 11.51 -5.89 -6.50
C VAL A 117 10.71 -6.07 -5.21
N LYS A 118 11.12 -7.02 -4.35
CA LYS A 118 10.47 -7.32 -3.05
C LYS A 118 8.97 -7.55 -3.19
N GLY A 119 8.57 -8.32 -4.20
CA GLY A 119 7.16 -8.68 -4.43
C GLY A 119 6.28 -7.56 -5.00
N VAL A 120 6.84 -6.47 -5.53
CA VAL A 120 6.07 -5.49 -6.32
C VAL A 120 6.00 -5.97 -7.78
N SER A 121 4.86 -6.51 -8.17
CA SER A 121 4.67 -7.14 -9.50
C SER A 121 3.48 -6.58 -10.30
N ALA A 122 2.72 -5.67 -9.72
CA ALA A 122 1.65 -4.91 -10.38
C ALA A 122 1.92 -3.41 -10.26
N LYS A 123 1.27 -2.60 -11.11
CA LYS A 123 1.49 -1.16 -11.15
C LYS A 123 0.70 -0.48 -10.02
N PRO A 124 1.35 0.25 -9.10
CA PRO A 124 0.64 1.09 -8.14
C PRO A 124 -0.20 2.15 -8.86
N PHE A 125 -1.40 2.44 -8.36
CA PHE A 125 -2.25 3.49 -8.94
C PHE A 125 -2.89 4.43 -7.90
N ILE A 126 -2.93 4.07 -6.61
CA ILE A 126 -3.33 4.97 -5.52
C ILE A 126 -2.16 5.11 -4.57
N GLU A 127 -1.76 6.35 -4.29
CA GLU A 127 -0.77 6.65 -3.26
C GLU A 127 -1.42 6.54 -1.88
N THR A 128 -1.02 5.50 -1.14
CA THR A 128 -1.36 5.28 0.25
C THR A 128 -0.26 5.83 1.16
N LEU A 129 -0.62 6.17 2.40
CA LEU A 129 0.39 6.52 3.41
C LEU A 129 0.82 5.23 4.13
N PRO A 130 2.13 4.91 4.21
CA PRO A 130 2.61 3.75 4.97
C PRO A 130 2.17 3.84 6.42
N SER A 131 1.18 3.03 6.79
CA SER A 131 0.51 3.06 8.09
C SER A 131 -0.14 1.71 8.37
N ILE A 132 -0.79 1.59 9.53
CA ILE A 132 -1.54 0.41 9.96
C ILE A 132 -2.98 0.84 10.17
N ASP A 133 -3.92 0.11 9.57
CA ASP A 133 -5.32 0.22 9.93
C ASP A 133 -5.57 -0.42 11.29
N ALA A 134 -5.87 0.42 12.28
CA ALA A 134 -6.08 0.00 13.66
C ALA A 134 -7.22 -1.02 13.80
N LEU A 135 -8.32 -0.86 13.04
CA LEU A 135 -9.48 -1.73 13.16
C LEU A 135 -9.14 -3.17 12.75
N HIS A 136 -8.58 -3.34 11.55
CA HIS A 136 -8.22 -4.67 11.07
C HIS A 136 -7.00 -5.25 11.80
N CYS A 137 -6.12 -4.40 12.36
CA CYS A 137 -5.06 -4.84 13.27
C CYS A 137 -5.62 -5.51 14.54
N ASP A 138 -6.60 -4.87 15.19
CA ASP A 138 -7.24 -5.42 16.39
C ASP A 138 -7.97 -6.73 16.09
N ILE A 139 -8.73 -6.77 14.99
CA ILE A 139 -9.44 -7.99 14.54
C ILE A 139 -8.44 -9.13 14.27
N GLY A 140 -7.38 -8.84 13.52
CA GLY A 140 -6.36 -9.83 13.15
C GLY A 140 -5.63 -10.39 14.38
N ASN A 141 -5.18 -9.50 15.28
CA ASN A 141 -4.53 -9.90 16.51
C ASN A 141 -5.47 -10.75 17.39
N ALA A 142 -6.71 -10.32 17.60
CA ALA A 142 -7.68 -11.09 18.39
C ALA A 142 -7.92 -12.49 17.80
N ALA A 143 -7.97 -12.63 16.47
CA ALA A 143 -8.11 -13.92 15.81
C ALA A 143 -6.88 -14.83 16.03
N GLU A 144 -5.67 -14.28 16.00
CA GLU A 144 -4.44 -15.05 16.30
C GLU A 144 -4.39 -15.47 17.78
N PHE A 145 -4.74 -14.58 18.71
CA PHE A 145 -4.86 -14.95 20.14
C PHE A 145 -5.89 -16.05 20.35
N TYR A 146 -7.03 -15.99 19.65
CA TYR A 146 -8.03 -17.05 19.71
C TYR A 146 -7.49 -18.41 19.24
N LYS A 147 -6.73 -18.44 18.14
CA LYS A 147 -6.07 -19.67 17.67
C LYS A 147 -5.04 -20.19 18.68
N ILE A 148 -4.25 -19.30 19.28
CA ILE A 148 -3.30 -19.68 20.34
C ILE A 148 -4.05 -20.35 21.49
N PHE A 149 -5.16 -19.76 21.96
CA PHE A 149 -5.95 -20.37 23.03
C PHE A 149 -6.50 -21.75 22.66
N GLN A 150 -6.87 -21.99 21.40
CA GLN A 150 -7.30 -23.31 20.95
C GLN A 150 -6.17 -24.35 20.92
N LEU A 151 -4.92 -23.93 20.69
CA LEU A 151 -3.75 -24.82 20.62
C LEU A 151 -3.20 -25.18 22.01
N GLU A 152 -3.45 -24.35 23.02
CA GLU A 152 -2.98 -24.54 24.40
C GLU A 152 -3.98 -25.31 25.28
N ILE A 153 -5.15 -25.71 24.74
CA ILE A 153 -6.15 -26.57 25.39
C ILE A 153 -5.94 -28.02 24.98
#